data_AF-A0A3R7TG17-F1
#
_entry.id   AF-A0A3R7TG17-F1
#
_cell.length_a   1.000
_cell.length_b   1.000
_cell.length_c   1.000
_cell.angle_alpha   90.00
_cell.angle_beta   90.00
_cell.angle_gamma   90.00
#
_symmetry.space_group_name_H-M   'P 1'
#
loop_
_entity.id
_entity.type
_entity.pdbx_description
1 polymer ?
#
loop_
_entity_poly.entity_id
_entity_poly.type
_entity_poly.pdbx_seq_one_letter_code
_entity_poly.pdbx_strand_id
1 'polypeptide(L)'
;MSGSKHGWVEHLDDGRHRVMFERLLPYSVQMVWEAITDSQQLANWMPGMQFEPRRGGDYQIWFGGDCEGPAHFIGKVTEFDPPHLLVLGTIC
;
A
#
# COMPACT_ATOMS: atom_id res chain seq x y z
N MET A 1 -19.41 21.73 7.49
CA MET A 1 -19.97 21.69 6.11
C MET A 1 -18.89 21.19 5.16
N SER A 2 -19.32 20.41 4.17
CA SER A 2 -18.56 19.83 3.04
C SER A 2 -17.62 18.65 3.36
N GLY A 3 -18.05 17.45 2.94
CA GLY A 3 -17.26 16.24 2.97
C GLY A 3 -16.19 16.25 1.89
N SER A 4 -14.93 16.08 2.29
CA SER A 4 -13.84 15.86 1.35
C SER A 4 -13.74 14.35 1.07
N LYS A 5 -14.46 13.89 0.05
CA LYS A 5 -14.12 12.64 -0.65
C LYS A 5 -13.17 13.03 -1.77
N HIS A 6 -11.89 12.74 -1.66
CA HIS A 6 -10.97 12.88 -2.80
C HIS A 6 -10.43 11.51 -3.17
N GLY A 7 -11.35 10.59 -3.43
CA GLY A 7 -11.05 9.44 -4.28
C GLY A 7 -11.46 9.80 -5.71
N TRP A 8 -10.60 9.60 -6.70
CA TRP A 8 -10.97 9.77 -8.10
C TRP A 8 -10.39 8.67 -8.96
N VAL A 9 -10.98 8.51 -10.14
CA VAL A 9 -10.52 7.58 -11.16
C VAL A 9 -10.06 8.39 -12.35
N GLU A 10 -8.82 8.20 -12.75
CA GLU A 10 -8.24 8.73 -13.97
C GLU A 10 -8.27 7.63 -15.04
N HIS A 11 -8.68 7.98 -16.26
CA HIS A 11 -8.68 7.09 -17.41
C HIS A 11 -7.40 7.38 -18.20
N LEU A 12 -6.55 6.38 -18.37
CA LEU A 12 -5.27 6.52 -19.06
C LEU A 12 -5.45 6.26 -20.57
N ASP A 13 -4.59 6.87 -21.40
CA ASP A 13 -4.65 6.77 -22.86
C ASP A 13 -4.51 5.33 -23.40
N ASP A 14 -3.90 4.45 -22.61
CA ASP A 14 -3.72 3.03 -22.94
C ASP A 14 -4.92 2.15 -22.53
N GLY A 15 -6.03 2.76 -22.12
CA GLY A 15 -7.25 2.07 -21.71
C GLY A 15 -7.26 1.56 -20.28
N ARG A 16 -6.19 1.76 -19.49
CA ARG A 16 -6.18 1.44 -18.06
C ARG A 16 -6.86 2.53 -17.22
N HIS A 17 -7.24 2.17 -16.00
CA HIS A 17 -7.77 3.10 -15.01
C HIS A 17 -6.81 3.23 -13.83
N ARG A 18 -6.62 4.45 -13.32
CA ARG A 18 -5.88 4.72 -12.09
C ARG A 18 -6.84 5.23 -11.02
N VAL A 19 -6.89 4.53 -9.89
CA VAL A 19 -7.65 4.97 -8.72
C VAL A 19 -6.71 5.72 -7.78
N MET A 20 -7.09 6.94 -7.38
CA MET A 20 -6.30 7.79 -6.51
C MET A 20 -7.08 8.16 -5.26
N PHE A 21 -6.37 8.32 -4.14
CA PHE A 21 -6.93 8.76 -2.87
C PHE A 21 -6.00 9.78 -2.20
N GLU A 22 -6.54 10.95 -1.84
CA GLU A 22 -5.84 11.92 -0.99
C GLU A 22 -6.57 12.10 0.33
N ARG A 23 -5.82 12.09 1.44
CA ARG A 23 -6.38 12.19 2.79
C ARG A 23 -5.49 13.09 3.65
N LEU A 24 -6.13 13.96 4.43
CA LEU A 24 -5.47 14.65 5.53
C LEU A 24 -5.64 13.81 6.80
N LEU A 25 -4.54 13.35 7.37
CA LEU A 25 -4.53 12.59 8.62
C LEU A 25 -3.98 13.49 9.74
N PRO A 26 -4.61 13.52 10.94
CA PRO A 26 -4.16 14.32 12.07
C PRO A 26 -2.96 13.67 12.80
N TYR A 27 -2.03 13.08 12.05
CA TYR A 27 -0.85 12.35 12.55
C TYR A 27 0.41 12.82 11.82
N SER A 28 1.57 12.61 12.43
CA SER A 28 2.85 12.90 11.77
C SER A 28 3.11 11.94 10.61
N VAL A 29 3.91 12.38 9.63
CA VAL A 29 4.33 11.52 8.51
C VAL A 29 4.99 10.23 9.02
N GLN A 30 5.79 10.33 10.09
CA GLN A 30 6.44 9.18 10.72
C GLN A 30 5.43 8.14 11.25
N MET A 31 4.40 8.59 11.96
CA MET A 31 3.36 7.68 12.48
C MET A 31 2.59 6.99 11.35
N VAL A 32 2.24 7.73 10.29
CA VAL A 32 1.54 7.16 9.14
C VAL A 32 2.45 6.17 8.40
N TRP A 33 3.72 6.51 8.25
CA TRP A 33 4.72 5.65 7.63
C TRP A 33 4.87 4.33 8.38
N GLU A 34 5.02 4.38 9.70
CA GLU A 34 5.11 3.17 10.52
C GLU A 34 3.82 2.34 10.44
N ALA A 35 2.65 2.98 10.44
CA ALA A 35 1.37 2.29 10.31
C ALA A 35 1.25 1.47 9.02
N ILE A 36 1.97 1.83 7.94
CA ILE A 36 1.95 1.12 6.66
C ILE A 36 3.21 0.29 6.39
N THR A 37 4.28 0.42 7.19
CA THR A 37 5.57 -0.24 6.93
C THR A 37 6.12 -1.08 8.09
N ASP A 38 5.78 -0.76 9.33
CA ASP A 38 6.09 -1.61 10.47
C ASP A 38 5.14 -2.81 10.50
N SER A 39 5.68 -4.02 10.55
CA SER A 39 4.88 -5.24 10.42
C SER A 39 3.88 -5.42 11.57
N GLN A 40 4.23 -4.99 12.79
CA GLN A 40 3.33 -5.09 13.94
C GLN A 40 2.19 -4.07 13.83
N GLN A 41 2.47 -2.85 13.37
CA GLN A 41 1.44 -1.83 13.18
C GLN A 41 0.54 -2.15 11.98
N LEU A 42 1.13 -2.59 10.86
CA LEU A 42 0.42 -2.97 9.64
C LEU A 42 -0.57 -4.11 9.90
N ALA A 43 -0.18 -5.12 10.69
CA ALA A 43 -1.02 -6.27 11.01
C ALA A 43 -2.34 -5.89 11.72
N ASN A 44 -2.41 -4.73 12.38
CA ASN A 44 -3.64 -4.27 13.03
C ASN A 44 -4.78 -3.94 12.05
N TRP A 45 -4.47 -3.67 10.78
CA TRP A 45 -5.47 -3.29 9.78
C TRP A 45 -5.33 -4.01 8.44
N MET A 46 -4.15 -4.58 8.15
CA MET A 46 -3.87 -5.40 6.98
C MET A 46 -3.03 -6.64 7.38
N PRO A 47 -3.60 -7.61 8.12
CA PRO A 47 -2.89 -8.80 8.60
C PRO A 47 -2.41 -9.72 7.47
N GLY A 48 -3.06 -9.67 6.31
CA GLY A 48 -2.70 -10.42 5.11
C GLY A 48 -1.67 -9.74 4.24
N MET A 49 -0.70 -9.02 4.79
CA MET A 49 0.33 -8.35 4.00
C MET A 49 1.70 -8.47 4.64
N GLN A 50 2.69 -8.86 3.83
CA GLN A 50 4.09 -8.90 4.22
C GLN A 50 4.95 -8.34 3.09
N PHE A 51 6.02 -7.64 3.44
CA PHE A 51 7.00 -7.19 2.46
C PHE A 51 8.37 -6.94 3.09
N GLU A 52 9.40 -6.96 2.26
CA GLU A 52 10.76 -6.56 2.64
C GLU A 52 10.92 -5.04 2.47
N PRO A 53 11.24 -4.26 3.53
CA PRO A 53 11.25 -2.80 3.50
C PRO A 53 12.51 -2.23 2.83
N ARG A 54 12.66 -2.52 1.54
CA ARG A 54 13.76 -2.04 0.69
C ARG A 54 13.35 -2.11 -0.78
N ARG A 55 13.98 -1.28 -1.62
CA ARG A 55 13.87 -1.42 -3.08
C ARG A 55 14.33 -2.82 -3.53
N GLY A 56 13.56 -3.43 -4.43
CA GLY A 56 13.77 -4.81 -4.91
C GLY A 56 13.38 -5.89 -3.90
N GLY A 57 12.80 -5.50 -2.75
CA GLY A 57 12.25 -6.43 -1.77
C GLY A 57 11.01 -7.16 -2.28
N ASP A 58 10.79 -8.39 -1.83
CA ASP A 58 9.57 -9.13 -2.14
C ASP A 58 8.37 -8.62 -1.32
N TYR A 59 7.16 -8.66 -1.90
CA TYR A 59 5.92 -8.49 -1.15
C TYR A 59 4.90 -9.57 -1.51
N GLN A 60 4.03 -9.88 -0.55
CA GLN A 60 2.95 -10.84 -0.68
C GLN A 60 1.68 -10.31 0.00
N ILE A 61 0.53 -10.53 -0.62
CA ILE A 61 -0.79 -10.10 -0.10
C ILE A 61 -1.77 -11.26 -0.16
N TRP A 62 -2.50 -11.44 0.95
CA TRP A 62 -3.63 -12.33 1.13
C TRP A 62 -4.88 -11.50 1.40
N PHE A 63 -5.90 -11.66 0.57
CA PHE A 63 -7.22 -11.11 0.84
C PHE A 63 -8.03 -12.11 1.67
N GLY A 64 -8.66 -11.62 2.74
CA GLY A 64 -9.58 -12.41 3.57
C GLY A 64 -9.04 -12.89 4.92
N GLY A 65 -7.81 -12.53 5.32
CA GLY A 65 -7.29 -12.87 6.64
C GLY A 65 -5.78 -12.83 6.73
N ASP A 66 -5.23 -13.73 7.54
CA ASP A 66 -3.79 -13.86 7.80
C ASP A 66 -3.01 -14.41 6.60
N CYS A 67 -1.69 -14.42 6.72
CA CYS A 67 -0.78 -14.87 5.69
C CYS A 67 -0.66 -16.40 5.61
N GLU A 68 -1.79 -17.06 5.39
CA GLU A 68 -1.89 -18.52 5.32
C GLU A 68 -2.17 -19.01 3.89
N GLY A 69 -1.47 -20.08 3.51
CA GLY A 69 -1.59 -20.66 2.16
C GLY A 69 -0.98 -19.79 1.06
N PRO A 70 -1.29 -20.07 -0.21
CA PRO A 70 -0.76 -19.31 -1.34
C PRO A 70 -1.23 -17.85 -1.32
N ALA A 71 -0.29 -16.92 -1.53
CA ALA A 71 -0.63 -15.50 -1.65
C ALA A 71 -1.50 -15.23 -2.89
N HIS A 72 -2.44 -14.29 -2.75
CA HIS A 72 -3.28 -13.83 -3.86
C HIS A 72 -2.50 -12.91 -4.80
N PHE A 73 -1.58 -12.10 -4.24
CA PHE A 73 -0.66 -11.27 -4.99
C PHE A 73 0.75 -11.47 -4.46
N ILE A 74 1.69 -11.51 -5.38
CA ILE A 74 3.13 -11.51 -5.12
C ILE A 74 3.69 -10.38 -5.98
N GLY A 75 4.78 -9.76 -5.58
CA GLY A 75 5.46 -8.76 -6.39
C GLY A 75 6.72 -8.22 -5.74
N LYS A 76 7.20 -7.10 -6.30
CA LYS A 76 8.41 -6.42 -5.82
C LYS A 76 8.11 -5.00 -5.35
N VAL A 77 8.76 -4.58 -4.29
CA VAL A 77 8.85 -3.17 -3.90
C VAL A 77 9.74 -2.46 -4.93
N THR A 78 9.16 -1.55 -5.69
CA THR A 78 9.86 -0.86 -6.80
C THR A 78 10.50 0.45 -6.36
N GLU A 79 9.91 1.11 -5.37
CA GLU A 79 10.46 2.29 -4.69
C GLU A 79 10.23 2.19 -3.18
N PHE A 80 11.24 2.62 -2.41
CA PHE A 80 11.21 2.66 -0.94
C PHE A 80 12.09 3.81 -0.46
N ASP A 81 11.48 4.94 -0.13
CA ASP A 81 12.13 6.16 0.35
C ASP A 81 11.43 6.65 1.63
N PRO A 82 11.86 6.15 2.81
CA PRO A 82 11.25 6.50 4.08
C PRO A 82 11.44 7.98 4.45
N PRO A 83 10.43 8.66 5.02
CA PRO A 83 9.08 8.20 5.32
C PRO A 83 8.04 8.64 4.26
N HIS A 84 8.46 8.82 3.00
CA HIS A 84 7.68 9.57 2.00
C HIS A 84 7.12 8.74 0.85
N LEU A 85 7.75 7.61 0.49
CA LEU A 85 7.33 6.83 -0.68
C LEU A 85 7.53 5.32 -0.49
N LEU A 86 6.44 4.58 -0.66
CA LEU A 86 6.41 3.13 -0.82
C LEU A 86 5.65 2.81 -2.10
N VAL A 87 6.25 2.05 -3.02
CA VAL A 87 5.59 1.58 -4.24
C VAL A 87 5.69 0.07 -4.34
N LEU A 88 4.54 -0.60 -4.30
CA LEU A 88 4.40 -2.02 -4.59
C LEU A 88 4.14 -2.17 -6.10
N GLY A 89 5.09 -2.77 -6.81
CA GLY A 89 4.99 -2.97 -8.26
C GLY A 89 4.14 -4.18 -8.61
N THR A 90 3.26 -4.03 -9.58
CA THR A 90 2.47 -5.15 -10.12
C THR A 90 3.37 -6.09 -10.91
N ILE A 91 3.23 -7.41 -10.74
CA ILE A 91 3.79 -8.39 -11.66
C ILE A 91 2.96 -8.32 -12.95
N CYS A 92 3.62 -8.02 -14.08
CA CYS A 92 3.07 -8.25 -15.41
C CYS A 92 3.15 -9.74 -15.76
#